data_AF-A0AA40KNM8-F1
#
_entry.id   AF-A0AA40KNM8-F1
#
_cell.length_a   1.000
_cell.length_b   1.000
_cell.length_c   1.000
_cell.angle_alpha   90.00
_cell.angle_beta   90.00
_cell.angle_gamma   90.00
#
_symmetry.space_group_name_H-M   'P 1'
#
loop_
_entity.id
_entity.type
_entity.pdbx_description
1 polymer ?
#
loop_
_entity_poly.entity_id
_entity_poly.type
_entity_poly.pdbx_seq_one_letter_code
_entity_poly.pdbx_strand_id
1 'polypeptide(L)'
;MSKNEEKFDGMLLAMAQQHEGGVQELLDTIFSFLARKTDFYTGGGEGAAEKLVTSKFKKHEATAVEKAASEKAERAEQEKRRKERLEKKKREEKVEEEKFNSESKIVELTDEQAVKLQEEIDNKKSAKELPAVPGPSGDNVDNDKKENNSEEEEEDEKEKSKLRPNSGNGADLPNYRWTQTLQDLEEDERDRDEIKYILIFFMVRQFLVESTIN
;
A
#
# COMPACT_ATOMS: atom_id res chain seq x y z
N MET A 1 30.74 1.41 -14.72
CA MET A 1 30.29 1.48 -16.12
C MET A 1 30.50 2.89 -16.62
N SER A 2 31.01 3.06 -17.83
CA SER A 2 31.02 4.36 -18.51
C SER A 2 29.69 4.55 -19.23
N LYS A 3 29.18 5.79 -19.28
CA LYS A 3 27.90 6.14 -19.91
C LYS A 3 27.82 5.81 -21.42
N ASN A 4 28.94 5.45 -22.05
CA ASN A 4 29.01 5.00 -23.44
C ASN A 4 28.75 3.50 -23.62
N GLU A 5 28.90 2.68 -22.57
CA GLU A 5 28.71 1.23 -22.66
C GLU A 5 27.22 0.91 -22.85
N GLU A 6 26.36 1.51 -22.02
CA GLU A 6 24.89 1.33 -22.02
C GLU A 6 24.19 1.94 -23.24
N LYS A 7 24.87 2.75 -24.06
CA LYS A 7 24.29 3.46 -25.21
C LYS A 7 23.68 2.51 -26.26
N PHE A 8 24.26 1.32 -26.41
CA PHE A 8 23.81 0.34 -27.39
C PHE A 8 22.90 -0.75 -26.80
N ASP A 9 22.71 -0.77 -25.47
CA ASP A 9 21.94 -1.83 -24.79
C ASP A 9 20.49 -1.89 -25.28
N GLY A 10 19.83 -0.76 -25.52
CA GLY A 10 18.47 -0.75 -26.07
C GLY A 10 18.37 -1.39 -27.46
N MET A 11 19.39 -1.24 -28.30
CA MET A 11 19.45 -1.85 -29.63
C MET A 11 19.79 -3.34 -29.54
N LEU A 12 20.74 -3.72 -28.68
CA LEU A 12 21.12 -5.12 -28.44
C LEU A 12 19.99 -5.91 -27.78
N LEU A 13 19.23 -5.29 -26.87
CA LEU A 13 18.06 -5.87 -26.23
C LEU A 13 16.91 -6.06 -27.23
N ALA A 14 16.64 -5.07 -28.08
CA ALA A 14 15.65 -5.21 -29.14
C ALA A 14 16.01 -6.33 -30.13
N MET A 15 17.29 -6.47 -30.49
CA MET A 15 17.76 -7.62 -31.26
C MET A 15 17.59 -8.93 -30.49
N ALA A 16 17.97 -9.00 -29.21
CA ALA A 16 17.84 -10.21 -28.40
C ALA A 16 16.37 -10.67 -28.25
N GLN A 17 15.42 -9.74 -28.14
CA GLN A 17 13.98 -10.02 -28.06
C GLN A 17 13.39 -10.56 -29.38
N GLN A 18 14.03 -10.27 -30.52
CA GLN A 18 13.59 -10.73 -31.84
C GLN A 18 14.07 -12.15 -32.20
N HIS A 19 15.03 -12.72 -31.45
CA HIS A 19 15.54 -14.07 -31.68
C HIS A 19 14.80 -15.07 -30.78
N GLU A 20 13.89 -15.86 -31.34
CA GLU A 20 13.14 -16.88 -30.61
C GLU A 20 14.06 -18.01 -30.09
N GLY A 21 15.17 -18.30 -30.78
CA GLY A 21 16.24 -19.20 -30.32
C GLY A 21 17.15 -18.59 -29.24
N GLY A 22 16.86 -17.37 -28.77
CA GLY A 22 17.55 -16.71 -27.68
C GLY A 22 19.03 -16.40 -27.98
N VAL A 23 19.88 -16.55 -26.96
CA VAL A 23 21.28 -16.07 -27.00
C VAL A 23 22.14 -16.80 -28.03
N GLN A 24 21.87 -18.07 -28.33
CA GLN A 24 22.64 -18.82 -29.33
C GLN A 24 22.42 -18.24 -30.74
N GLU A 25 21.16 -18.06 -31.12
CA GLU A 25 20.78 -17.50 -32.42
C GLU A 25 21.25 -16.04 -32.58
N LEU A 26 21.17 -15.25 -31.50
CA LEU A 26 21.71 -13.88 -31.48
C LEU A 26 23.23 -13.86 -31.75
N LEU A 27 23.99 -14.79 -31.15
CA LEU A 27 25.43 -14.89 -31.38
C LEU A 27 25.74 -15.34 -32.82
N ASP A 28 25.00 -16.30 -33.37
CA ASP A 28 25.14 -16.71 -34.78
C ASP A 28 24.84 -15.55 -35.74
N THR A 29 23.81 -14.74 -35.46
CA THR A 29 23.52 -13.51 -36.22
C THR A 29 24.68 -12.51 -36.16
N ILE A 30 25.31 -12.32 -35.00
CA ILE A 30 26.47 -11.43 -34.84
C ILE A 30 27.70 -11.98 -35.59
N PHE A 31 28.02 -13.27 -35.46
CA PHE A 31 29.15 -13.88 -36.16
C PHE A 31 28.95 -13.93 -37.69
N SER A 32 27.71 -14.15 -38.15
CA SER A 32 27.29 -14.06 -39.55
C SER A 32 27.34 -12.63 -40.09
N PHE A 33 27.03 -11.61 -39.27
CA PHE A 33 27.23 -10.21 -39.63
C PHE A 33 28.72 -9.90 -39.81
N LEU A 34 29.56 -10.29 -38.84
CA LEU A 34 31.02 -10.10 -38.92
C LEU A 34 31.60 -10.79 -40.17
N ALA A 35 31.17 -12.01 -40.49
CA ALA A 35 31.61 -12.72 -41.70
C ALA A 35 31.25 -12.02 -43.03
N ARG A 36 30.16 -11.24 -43.06
CA ARG A 36 29.63 -10.63 -44.29
C ARG A 36 29.90 -9.14 -44.44
N LYS A 37 30.20 -8.43 -43.35
CA LYS A 37 30.28 -6.97 -43.30
C LYS A 37 31.57 -6.42 -42.70
N THR A 38 32.44 -7.27 -42.17
CA THR A 38 33.76 -6.87 -41.69
C THR A 38 34.83 -7.83 -42.19
N ASP A 39 36.10 -7.45 -42.02
CA ASP A 39 37.28 -8.26 -42.30
C ASP A 39 37.66 -9.16 -41.11
N PHE A 40 36.76 -9.37 -40.14
CA PHE A 40 37.06 -9.98 -38.84
C PHE A 40 37.80 -11.33 -38.90
N TYR A 41 37.46 -12.19 -39.87
CA TYR A 41 38.09 -13.49 -40.06
C TYR A 41 39.31 -13.48 -41.00
N THR A 42 39.51 -12.40 -41.77
CA THR A 42 40.52 -12.34 -42.86
C THR A 42 41.62 -11.30 -42.65
N GLY A 43 41.36 -10.22 -41.89
CA GLY A 43 42.29 -9.10 -41.71
C GLY A 43 43.39 -9.33 -40.67
N GLY A 44 43.18 -10.25 -39.72
CA GLY A 44 44.12 -10.49 -38.61
C GLY A 44 45.12 -11.64 -38.80
N GLY A 45 44.97 -12.45 -39.85
CA GLY A 45 45.69 -13.72 -40.01
C GLY A 45 45.08 -14.88 -39.21
N GLU A 46 45.64 -16.08 -39.41
CA GLU A 46 45.06 -17.34 -38.92
C GLU A 46 44.98 -17.39 -37.36
N GLY A 47 43.79 -17.72 -36.85
CA GLY A 47 43.50 -17.76 -35.41
C GLY A 47 43.44 -16.40 -34.69
N ALA A 48 43.58 -15.26 -35.37
CA ALA A 48 43.50 -13.94 -34.74
C ALA A 48 42.08 -13.61 -34.25
N ALA A 49 41.06 -13.95 -35.05
CA ALA A 49 39.65 -13.78 -34.71
C ALA A 49 39.27 -14.51 -33.41
N GLU A 50 39.63 -15.79 -33.29
CA GLU A 50 39.37 -16.62 -32.12
C GLU A 50 40.05 -16.07 -30.85
N LYS A 51 41.33 -15.68 -30.96
CA LYS A 51 42.07 -15.04 -29.85
C LYS A 51 41.39 -13.75 -29.39
N LEU A 52 40.85 -12.95 -30.32
CA LEU A 52 40.13 -11.72 -30.00
C LEU A 52 38.80 -12.01 -29.28
N VAL A 53 37.98 -12.96 -29.76
CA VAL A 53 36.75 -13.37 -29.05
C VAL A 53 37.08 -13.86 -27.65
N THR A 54 38.03 -14.81 -27.54
CA THR A 54 38.42 -15.42 -26.25
C THR A 54 38.95 -14.37 -25.26
N SER A 55 39.73 -13.39 -25.73
CA SER A 55 40.25 -12.30 -24.91
C SER A 55 39.12 -11.39 -24.38
N LYS A 56 38.16 -11.03 -25.22
CA LYS A 56 37.01 -10.21 -24.81
C LYS A 56 36.06 -10.99 -23.90
N PHE A 57 35.78 -12.25 -24.22
CA PHE A 57 34.97 -13.14 -23.39
C PHE A 57 35.50 -13.20 -21.95
N LYS A 58 36.78 -13.57 -21.77
CA LYS A 58 37.41 -13.66 -20.43
C LYS A 58 37.38 -12.35 -19.65
N LYS A 59 37.50 -11.21 -20.33
CA LYS A 59 37.38 -9.88 -19.69
C LYS A 59 35.99 -9.67 -19.10
N HIS A 60 34.94 -9.95 -19.86
CA HIS A 60 33.56 -9.72 -19.42
C HIS A 60 33.03 -10.82 -18.50
N GLU A 61 33.49 -12.07 -18.66
CA GLU A 61 33.22 -13.20 -17.77
C GLU A 61 33.59 -12.88 -16.32
N ALA A 62 34.81 -12.40 -16.08
CA ALA A 62 35.27 -12.04 -14.73
C ALA A 62 34.35 -10.98 -14.07
N THR A 63 34.02 -9.91 -14.79
CA THR A 63 33.12 -8.86 -14.30
C THR A 63 31.68 -9.34 -14.09
N ALA A 64 31.18 -10.24 -14.95
CA ALA A 64 29.84 -10.80 -14.83
C ALA A 64 29.71 -11.74 -13.61
N VAL A 65 30.71 -12.60 -13.39
CA VAL A 65 30.76 -13.51 -12.23
C VAL A 65 30.85 -12.73 -10.92
N GLU A 66 31.70 -11.70 -10.87
CA GLU A 66 31.84 -10.82 -9.69
C GLU A 66 30.53 -10.08 -9.38
N LYS A 67 29.89 -9.49 -10.40
CA LYS A 67 28.61 -8.80 -10.23
C LYS A 67 27.49 -9.74 -9.78
N ALA A 68 27.38 -10.93 -10.40
CA ALA A 68 26.38 -11.93 -10.03
C ALA A 68 26.59 -12.47 -8.60
N ALA A 69 27.84 -12.63 -8.16
CA ALA A 69 28.16 -13.01 -6.78
C ALA A 69 27.77 -11.89 -5.79
N SER A 70 28.08 -10.64 -6.11
CA SER A 70 27.73 -9.47 -5.30
C SER A 70 26.21 -9.30 -5.15
N GLU A 71 25.45 -9.30 -6.25
CA GLU A 71 23.99 -9.19 -6.22
C GLU A 71 23.32 -10.37 -5.47
N LYS A 72 23.91 -11.57 -5.53
CA LYS A 72 23.42 -12.72 -4.76
C LYS A 72 23.69 -12.56 -3.26
N ALA A 73 24.86 -12.04 -2.89
CA ALA A 73 25.21 -11.75 -1.51
C ALA A 73 24.32 -10.64 -0.92
N GLU A 74 24.11 -9.55 -1.67
CA GLU A 74 23.23 -8.44 -1.25
C GLU A 74 21.78 -8.93 -1.08
N ARG A 75 21.24 -9.68 -2.04
CA ARG A 75 19.88 -10.24 -1.95
C ARG A 75 19.71 -11.15 -0.73
N ALA A 76 20.71 -11.99 -0.43
CA ALA A 76 20.69 -12.84 0.77
C ALA A 76 20.78 -12.02 2.08
N GLU A 77 21.56 -10.94 2.11
CA GLU A 77 21.63 -10.06 3.28
C GLU A 77 20.31 -9.28 3.48
N GLN A 78 19.73 -8.74 2.41
CA GLN A 78 18.43 -8.08 2.45
C GLN A 78 17.32 -9.03 2.95
N GLU A 79 17.31 -10.28 2.48
CA GLU A 79 16.37 -11.30 2.94
C GLU A 79 16.56 -11.63 4.43
N LYS A 80 17.81 -11.79 4.88
CA LYS A 80 18.13 -12.02 6.30
C LYS A 80 17.67 -10.84 7.18
N ARG A 81 18.01 -9.60 6.79
CA ARG A 81 17.57 -8.37 7.48
C ARG A 81 16.04 -8.26 7.52
N ARG A 82 15.33 -8.66 6.46
CA ARG A 82 13.86 -8.69 6.43
C ARG A 82 13.30 -9.72 7.41
N LYS A 83 13.87 -10.93 7.45
CA LYS A 83 13.44 -12.00 8.36
C LYS A 83 13.66 -11.64 9.84
N GLU A 84 14.83 -11.10 10.17
CA GLU A 84 15.15 -10.64 11.55
C GLU A 84 14.19 -9.54 12.02
N ARG A 85 13.84 -8.58 11.16
CA ARG A 85 12.84 -7.54 11.48
C ARG A 85 11.45 -8.13 11.73
N LEU A 86 11.02 -9.08 10.91
CA LEU A 86 9.70 -9.72 11.05
C LEU A 86 9.61 -10.55 12.35
N GLU A 87 10.66 -11.30 12.66
CA GLU A 87 10.74 -12.11 13.88
C GLU A 87 10.82 -11.26 15.15
N LYS A 88 11.59 -10.15 15.11
CA LYS A 88 11.61 -9.17 16.20
C LYS A 88 10.23 -8.58 16.44
N LYS A 89 9.56 -8.07 15.39
CA LYS A 89 8.21 -7.50 15.50
C LYS A 89 7.20 -8.51 16.07
N LYS A 90 7.20 -9.75 15.58
CA LYS A 90 6.34 -10.83 16.08
C LYS A 90 6.61 -11.20 17.56
N ARG A 91 7.84 -11.01 18.03
CA ARG A 91 8.20 -11.22 19.44
C ARG A 91 7.75 -10.06 20.32
N GLU A 92 7.87 -8.82 19.82
CA GLU A 92 7.36 -7.62 20.50
C GLU A 92 5.83 -7.68 20.61
N GLU A 93 5.11 -7.98 19.51
CA GLU A 93 3.65 -8.17 19.50
C GLU A 93 3.18 -9.21 20.53
N LYS A 94 3.84 -10.37 20.61
CA LYS A 94 3.53 -11.39 21.62
C LYS A 94 3.76 -10.93 23.06
N VAL A 95 4.81 -10.16 23.31
CA VAL A 95 5.08 -9.63 24.65
C VAL A 95 4.07 -8.53 25.01
N GLU A 96 3.61 -7.75 24.04
CA GLU A 96 2.53 -6.77 24.21
C GLU A 96 1.18 -7.48 24.48
N GLU A 97 0.85 -8.54 23.74
CA GLU A 97 -0.33 -9.39 23.97
C GLU A 97 -0.30 -10.06 25.35
N GLU A 98 0.84 -10.65 25.75
CA GLU A 98 1.01 -11.28 27.08
C GLU A 98 0.87 -10.26 28.21
N LYS A 99 1.44 -9.04 28.06
CA LYS A 99 1.25 -7.95 29.02
C LYS A 99 -0.21 -7.52 29.10
N PHE A 100 -0.83 -7.19 27.96
CA PHE A 100 -2.22 -6.74 27.89
C PHE A 100 -3.18 -7.77 28.51
N ASN A 101 -2.99 -9.06 28.23
CA ASN A 101 -3.78 -10.15 28.81
C ASN A 101 -3.48 -10.41 30.30
N SER A 102 -2.30 -10.02 30.79
CA SER A 102 -1.97 -10.08 32.22
C SER A 102 -2.53 -8.90 33.02
N GLU A 103 -2.61 -7.71 32.42
CA GLU A 103 -3.08 -6.46 33.03
C GLU A 103 -4.61 -6.32 32.94
N SER A 104 -5.23 -6.82 31.87
CA SER A 104 -6.69 -6.93 31.71
C SER A 104 -7.29 -8.20 32.32
N LYS A 105 -6.56 -8.89 33.23
CA LYS A 105 -7.09 -10.05 33.95
C LYS A 105 -8.13 -9.62 34.98
N ILE A 106 -9.38 -9.52 34.52
CA ILE A 106 -10.56 -9.33 35.36
C ILE A 106 -10.58 -10.45 36.41
N VAL A 107 -10.35 -10.08 37.66
CA VAL A 107 -10.55 -10.96 38.81
C VAL A 107 -12.03 -10.89 39.14
N GLU A 108 -12.73 -12.01 39.01
CA GLU A 108 -14.15 -12.11 39.40
C GLU A 108 -14.29 -11.87 40.92
N LEU A 109 -14.80 -10.69 41.27
CA LEU A 109 -15.30 -10.39 42.60
C LEU A 109 -16.57 -11.20 42.82
N THR A 110 -16.55 -12.12 43.79
CA THR A 110 -17.69 -12.99 44.10
C THR A 110 -18.90 -12.19 44.55
N ASP A 111 -20.10 -12.60 44.11
CA ASP A 111 -21.38 -11.89 44.23
C ASP A 111 -21.69 -11.31 45.63
N GLU A 112 -21.22 -11.96 46.69
CA GLU A 112 -21.42 -11.55 48.09
C GLU A 112 -20.88 -10.16 48.45
N GLN A 113 -19.92 -9.62 47.68
CA GLN A 113 -19.36 -8.28 47.93
C GLN A 113 -20.10 -7.17 47.16
N ALA A 114 -20.71 -7.49 46.01
CA ALA A 114 -21.49 -6.52 45.24
C ALA A 114 -22.77 -6.09 45.98
N VAL A 115 -23.45 -7.03 46.64
CA VAL A 115 -24.68 -6.77 47.41
C VAL A 115 -24.45 -5.75 48.52
N LYS A 116 -23.35 -5.85 49.27
CA LYS A 116 -23.04 -4.94 50.39
C LYS A 116 -22.79 -3.50 49.95
N LEU A 117 -22.22 -3.30 48.76
CA LEU A 117 -21.99 -1.95 48.23
C LEU A 117 -23.29 -1.29 47.77
N GLN A 118 -24.21 -2.08 47.20
CA GLN A 118 -25.54 -1.60 46.80
C GLN A 118 -26.38 -1.19 48.02
N GLU A 119 -26.36 -1.99 49.09
CA GLU A 119 -27.07 -1.68 50.35
C GLU A 119 -26.62 -0.36 51.01
N GLU A 120 -25.35 0.04 50.88
CA GLU A 120 -24.88 1.35 51.38
C GLU A 120 -25.29 2.54 50.49
N ILE A 121 -25.48 2.32 49.19
CA ILE A 121 -25.89 3.36 48.24
C ILE A 121 -27.38 3.68 48.42
N ASP A 122 -28.22 2.66 48.51
CA ASP A 122 -29.67 2.84 48.61
C ASP A 122 -30.06 3.47 49.96
N ASN A 123 -29.40 3.09 51.06
CA ASN A 123 -29.58 3.73 52.36
C ASN A 123 -29.20 5.23 52.38
N LYS A 124 -28.34 5.72 51.48
CA LYS A 124 -28.03 7.15 51.34
C LYS A 124 -29.06 7.92 50.50
N LYS A 125 -29.80 7.26 49.60
CA LYS A 125 -30.82 7.92 48.77
C LYS A 125 -32.14 8.17 49.51
N SER A 126 -32.52 7.35 50.49
CA SER A 126 -33.82 7.44 51.18
C SER A 126 -33.99 8.62 52.16
N ALA A 127 -33.04 9.56 52.24
CA ALA A 127 -33.00 10.59 53.29
C ALA A 127 -33.46 12.01 52.86
N LYS A 128 -33.99 12.23 51.64
CA LYS A 128 -34.25 13.61 51.15
C LYS A 128 -35.39 13.81 50.15
N GLU A 129 -36.61 13.98 50.67
CA GLU A 129 -37.83 14.49 50.01
C GLU A 129 -38.69 15.25 51.05
N LEU A 130 -39.68 16.12 50.77
CA LEU A 130 -40.20 16.76 49.53
C LEU A 130 -40.56 18.24 49.92
N PRO A 131 -41.79 18.84 49.86
CA PRO A 131 -42.92 18.79 48.90
C PRO A 131 -43.42 20.16 48.37
N ALA A 132 -43.66 20.24 47.04
CA ALA A 132 -44.78 20.98 46.40
C ALA A 132 -44.84 22.54 46.50
N VAL A 133 -45.67 23.34 45.77
CA VAL A 133 -46.86 23.17 44.85
C VAL A 133 -46.86 24.35 43.79
N PRO A 134 -47.97 24.80 43.12
CA PRO A 134 -48.71 24.35 41.91
C PRO A 134 -48.62 25.29 40.65
N GLY A 135 -49.31 24.96 39.53
CA GLY A 135 -49.46 25.77 38.27
C GLY A 135 -50.51 26.92 38.32
N PRO A 136 -51.04 27.51 37.20
CA PRO A 136 -51.52 26.83 35.96
C PRO A 136 -51.51 27.62 34.58
N SER A 137 -52.01 26.95 33.50
CA SER A 137 -52.63 27.44 32.23
C SER A 137 -51.86 28.36 31.23
N GLY A 138 -51.99 28.22 29.89
CA GLY A 138 -52.75 27.23 29.07
C GLY A 138 -52.80 27.59 27.57
N ASP A 139 -53.48 26.74 26.75
CA ASP A 139 -53.90 26.93 25.33
C ASP A 139 -52.79 26.95 24.23
N ASN A 140 -52.92 26.38 23.01
CA ASN A 140 -54.01 25.63 22.33
C ASN A 140 -53.45 24.79 21.12
N VAL A 141 -53.94 23.55 20.91
CA VAL A 141 -54.22 22.74 19.66
C VAL A 141 -53.42 23.01 18.33
N ASP A 142 -52.98 22.05 17.47
CA ASP A 142 -53.38 20.66 17.10
C ASP A 142 -52.22 19.82 16.44
N ASN A 143 -52.39 18.48 16.36
CA ASN A 143 -51.93 17.45 15.37
C ASN A 143 -50.55 17.52 14.62
N ASP A 144 -49.85 16.42 14.26
CA ASP A 144 -50.15 14.96 14.22
C ASP A 144 -48.82 14.14 14.14
N LYS A 145 -48.84 12.85 14.56
CA LYS A 145 -47.80 11.77 14.45
C LYS A 145 -46.35 12.05 14.93
N LYS A 146 -45.86 11.37 15.98
CA LYS A 146 -45.26 9.99 16.00
C LYS A 146 -44.06 9.84 15.03
N GLU A 147 -42.88 9.37 15.41
CA GLU A 147 -42.28 8.89 16.69
C GLU A 147 -40.75 8.99 16.44
N ASN A 148 -39.96 9.84 17.12
CA ASN A 148 -39.31 9.67 18.44
C ASN A 148 -38.99 8.20 18.82
N ASN A 149 -37.83 7.86 19.41
CA ASN A 149 -36.75 8.62 20.06
C ASN A 149 -35.41 7.94 19.63
N SER A 150 -34.28 8.61 19.37
CA SER A 150 -33.54 9.59 20.18
C SER A 150 -33.18 9.05 21.56
N GLU A 151 -31.90 8.73 21.77
CA GLU A 151 -31.21 9.06 23.01
C GLU A 151 -29.72 9.27 22.67
N GLU A 152 -29.25 10.49 22.92
CA GLU A 152 -27.85 10.89 22.78
C GLU A 152 -27.11 10.48 24.05
N GLU A 153 -25.91 9.91 23.94
CA GLU A 153 -24.96 9.89 25.07
C GLU A 153 -23.52 10.04 24.55
N GLU A 154 -22.95 11.22 24.84
CA GLU A 154 -21.52 11.57 24.94
C GLU A 154 -20.54 10.98 23.89
N GLU A 155 -20.55 11.52 22.66
CA GLU A 155 -19.45 11.34 21.70
C GLU A 155 -18.24 12.22 22.07
N ASP A 156 -17.17 11.56 22.53
CA ASP A 156 -15.84 12.12 22.82
C ASP A 156 -15.34 13.00 21.67
N GLU A 157 -14.86 14.24 21.93
CA GLU A 157 -14.52 15.24 20.87
C GLU A 157 -13.45 14.77 19.86
N LYS A 158 -12.78 13.65 20.12
CA LYS A 158 -11.78 13.02 19.23
C LYS A 158 -12.39 12.04 18.23
N GLU A 159 -13.53 11.42 18.53
CA GLU A 159 -14.16 10.38 17.70
C GLU A 159 -14.83 10.99 16.47
N LYS A 160 -15.41 12.19 16.60
CA LYS A 160 -16.10 12.97 15.54
C LYS A 160 -15.25 13.27 14.29
N SER A 161 -13.94 13.04 14.36
CA SER A 161 -12.98 13.21 13.26
C SER A 161 -12.73 11.93 12.44
N LYS A 162 -13.24 10.77 12.88
CA LYS A 162 -13.05 9.48 12.22
C LYS A 162 -14.33 9.06 11.49
N LEU A 163 -14.24 8.82 10.19
CA LEU A 163 -15.34 8.26 9.40
C LEU A 163 -15.67 6.85 9.90
N ARG A 164 -16.93 6.60 10.28
CA ARG A 164 -17.42 5.27 10.64
C ARG A 164 -17.34 4.35 9.39
N PRO A 165 -16.78 3.14 9.49
CA PRO A 165 -16.73 2.23 8.35
C PRO A 165 -18.13 1.88 7.83
N ASN A 166 -18.25 1.72 6.52
CA ASN A 166 -19.48 1.22 5.90
C ASN A 166 -19.59 -0.31 6.08
N SER A 167 -20.75 -0.88 5.75
CA SER A 167 -21.02 -2.33 5.91
C SER A 167 -20.12 -3.25 5.08
N GLY A 168 -19.30 -2.70 4.19
CA GLY A 168 -18.26 -3.42 3.44
C GLY A 168 -16.85 -3.09 3.93
N ASN A 169 -16.68 -2.71 5.19
CA ASN A 169 -15.40 -2.36 5.84
C ASN A 169 -14.57 -1.25 5.15
N GLY A 170 -15.18 -0.45 4.27
CA GLY A 170 -14.56 0.73 3.66
C GLY A 170 -15.18 2.03 4.18
N ALA A 171 -15.14 3.10 3.39
CA ALA A 171 -15.74 4.38 3.76
C ALA A 171 -16.58 4.99 2.63
N ASP A 172 -17.59 5.76 3.04
CA ASP A 172 -18.46 6.55 2.17
C ASP A 172 -18.01 8.02 2.27
N LEU A 173 -17.57 8.61 1.15
CA LEU A 173 -17.23 10.03 1.03
C LEU A 173 -18.14 10.70 -0.01
N PRO A 174 -18.29 12.05 -0.02
CA PRO A 174 -19.26 12.73 -0.89
C PRO A 174 -19.11 12.45 -2.39
N ASN A 175 -17.90 12.13 -2.86
CA ASN A 175 -17.58 11.95 -4.28
C ASN A 175 -17.19 10.50 -4.64
N TYR A 176 -16.98 9.62 -3.67
CA TYR A 176 -16.59 8.23 -3.90
C TYR A 176 -16.84 7.36 -2.67
N ARG A 177 -17.08 6.07 -2.89
CA ARG A 177 -17.26 5.05 -1.87
C ARG A 177 -16.37 3.87 -2.20
N TRP A 178 -15.72 3.29 -1.20
CA TRP A 178 -14.95 2.06 -1.34
C TRP A 178 -15.38 1.03 -0.30
N THR A 179 -15.08 -0.24 -0.57
CA THR A 179 -15.32 -1.38 0.32
C THR A 179 -14.11 -2.31 0.26
N GLN A 180 -13.80 -2.98 1.37
CA GLN A 180 -12.67 -3.90 1.48
C GLN A 180 -13.12 -5.25 2.01
N THR A 181 -12.96 -6.27 1.18
CA THR A 181 -13.06 -7.69 1.56
C THR A 181 -11.66 -8.24 1.86
N LEU A 182 -11.59 -9.43 2.48
CA LEU A 182 -10.32 -10.15 2.71
C LEU A 182 -9.81 -10.91 1.47
N GLN A 183 -10.51 -10.79 0.34
CA GLN A 183 -10.21 -11.43 -0.93
C GLN A 183 -10.11 -10.33 -1.98
N ASP A 184 -8.88 -9.90 -2.26
CA ASP A 184 -8.38 -8.98 -3.30
C ASP A 184 -9.22 -7.71 -3.63
N LEU A 185 -8.53 -6.56 -3.66
CA LEU A 185 -9.14 -5.24 -3.88
C LEU A 185 -9.88 -5.16 -5.23
N GLU A 186 -11.21 -5.04 -5.20
CA GLU A 186 -12.06 -4.81 -6.37
C GLU A 186 -12.46 -3.32 -6.44
N GLU A 187 -12.00 -2.63 -7.48
CA GLU A 187 -12.24 -1.19 -7.71
C GLU A 187 -13.31 -1.02 -8.81
N ASP A 188 -14.56 -0.73 -8.41
CA ASP A 188 -15.71 -0.51 -9.33
C ASP A 188 -15.58 0.86 -10.02
N GLU A 189 -14.76 0.93 -11.07
CA GLU A 189 -14.64 2.11 -11.92
C GLU A 189 -15.89 2.34 -12.78
N ARG A 190 -16.85 3.05 -12.21
CA ARG A 190 -17.86 3.75 -13.00
C ARG A 190 -17.37 5.16 -13.36
N ASP A 191 -17.43 5.44 -14.66
CA ASP A 191 -17.26 6.75 -15.31
C ASP A 191 -15.83 7.33 -15.41
N ARG A 192 -14.83 6.47 -15.69
CA ARG A 192 -13.44 6.90 -15.97
C ARG A 192 -13.23 7.64 -17.30
N ASP A 193 -14.27 7.83 -18.12
CA ASP A 193 -14.16 8.42 -19.46
C ASP A 193 -14.62 9.90 -19.55
N GLU A 194 -15.61 10.36 -18.76
CA GLU A 194 -15.93 11.80 -18.72
C GLU A 194 -14.80 12.63 -18.05
N ILE A 195 -14.17 12.09 -17.01
CA ILE A 195 -13.07 12.78 -16.31
C ILE A 195 -11.88 13.03 -17.23
N LYS A 196 -11.58 12.11 -18.17
CA LYS A 196 -10.50 12.32 -19.17
C LYS A 196 -10.80 13.51 -20.07
N TYR A 197 -12.04 13.63 -20.57
CA TYR A 197 -12.45 14.77 -21.39
C TYR A 197 -12.40 16.08 -20.59
N ILE A 198 -12.85 16.09 -19.34
CA ILE A 198 -12.79 17.29 -18.48
C ILE A 198 -11.34 17.69 -18.16
N LEU A 199 -10.46 16.75 -17.80
CA LEU A 199 -9.04 17.04 -17.52
C LEU A 199 -8.31 17.56 -18.76
N ILE A 200 -8.52 16.94 -19.92
CA ILE A 200 -7.93 17.39 -21.19
C ILE A 200 -8.46 18.79 -21.54
N PHE A 201 -9.75 19.06 -21.38
CA PHE A 201 -10.33 20.37 -21.67
C PHE A 201 -9.81 21.47 -20.73
N PHE A 202 -9.64 21.17 -19.43
CA PHE A 202 -9.02 22.10 -18.47
C PHE A 202 -7.54 22.35 -18.80
N MET A 203 -6.77 21.30 -19.09
CA MET A 203 -5.33 21.39 -19.37
C MET A 203 -5.05 22.15 -20.68
N VAL A 204 -5.86 21.93 -21.73
CA VAL A 204 -5.79 22.70 -22.98
C VAL A 204 -6.20 24.16 -22.77
N ARG A 205 -7.23 24.42 -21.94
CA ARG A 205 -7.67 25.79 -21.65
C ARG A 205 -6.65 26.57 -20.82
N GLN A 206 -6.00 25.95 -19.84
CA GLN A 206 -4.91 26.55 -19.06
C GLN A 206 -3.73 26.93 -19.97
N PHE A 207 -3.31 26.01 -20.85
CA PHE A 207 -2.22 26.23 -21.79
C PHE A 207 -2.48 27.38 -22.78
N LEU A 208 -3.72 27.52 -23.28
CA LEU A 208 -4.13 28.61 -24.16
C LEU A 208 -4.18 29.98 -23.44
N VAL A 209 -4.61 30.03 -22.18
CA VAL A 209 -4.60 31.27 -21.38
C VAL A 209 -3.17 31.74 -21.10
N GLU A 210 -2.28 30.83 -20.72
CA GLU A 210 -0.87 31.17 -20.45
C GLU A 210 -0.10 31.57 -21.72
N SER A 211 -0.48 31.03 -22.89
CA SER A 211 0.12 31.38 -24.19
C SER A 211 -0.29 32.75 -24.76
N THR A 212 -1.22 33.47 -24.10
CA THR A 212 -1.77 34.76 -24.62
C THR A 212 -1.30 35.97 -23.79
N ILE A 213 -0.40 35.78 -22.81
CA ILE A 213 0.03 36.81 -21.83
C ILE A 213 1.54 37.13 -21.92
N ASN A 214 2.26 36.66 -22.95
CA ASN A 214 3.62 37.09 -23.31
C ASN A 214 3.68 37.62 -24.74
#